data_AF-A0A7J3XCI2-F1
#
_entry.id   AF-A0A7J3XCI2-F1
#
_cell.length_a   1.000
_cell.length_b   1.000
_cell.length_c   1.000
_cell.angle_alpha   90.00
_cell.angle_beta   90.00
_cell.angle_gamma   90.00
#
_symmetry.space_group_name_H-M   'P 1'
#
loop_
_entity.id
_entity.type
_entity.pdbx_description
1 polymer ?
#
loop_
_entity_poly.entity_id
_entity_poly.type
_entity_poly.pdbx_seq_one_letter_code
_entity_poly.pdbx_strand_id
1 'polypeptide(L)'
;MNSLTVSKEELKSIVKELKKWSAHATTLLSLYIPPGRPVSDVVGMLRQELSITENIKLKRTRSKVRFALEAAIDRLMRIPKTPPNGLVVFAGEHDE
;
A
#
# COMPACT_ATOMS: atom_id res chain seq x y z
N MET A 1 -6.25 5.26 21.77
CA MET A 1 -6.65 5.96 20.53
C MET A 1 -6.37 5.04 19.34
N ASN A 2 -7.37 4.38 18.77
CA ASN A 2 -7.23 3.67 17.50
C ASN A 2 -7.32 4.69 16.35
N SER A 3 -6.23 5.41 16.07
CA SER A 3 -6.21 6.48 15.05
C SER A 3 -6.23 5.97 13.59
N LEU A 4 -6.36 4.66 13.38
CA LEU A 4 -6.36 4.01 12.06
C LEU A 4 -7.75 3.49 11.65
N THR A 5 -8.71 3.53 12.56
CA THR A 5 -10.09 3.13 12.25
C THR A 5 -10.81 4.30 11.61
N VAL A 6 -11.47 4.05 10.49
CA VAL A 6 -12.32 5.02 9.79
C VAL A 6 -13.78 4.61 9.89
N SER A 7 -14.67 5.60 9.99
CA SER A 7 -16.12 5.41 9.88
C SER A 7 -16.52 5.00 8.46
N LYS A 8 -17.76 4.52 8.29
CA LYS A 8 -18.28 4.14 6.97
C LYS A 8 -18.39 5.35 6.04
N GLU A 9 -18.74 6.50 6.59
CA GLU A 9 -18.88 7.77 5.88
C GLU A 9 -17.51 8.27 5.38
N GLU A 10 -16.49 8.26 6.24
CA GLU A 10 -15.12 8.59 5.85
C GLU A 10 -14.59 7.60 4.81
N LEU A 11 -14.84 6.31 4.98
CA LEU A 11 -14.44 5.28 4.02
C LEU A 11 -15.07 5.51 2.65
N LYS A 12 -16.36 5.86 2.58
CA LYS A 12 -17.03 6.19 1.30
C LYS A 12 -16.35 7.37 0.60
N SER A 13 -15.99 8.41 1.35
CA SER A 13 -15.29 9.59 0.82
C SER A 13 -13.90 9.22 0.31
N ILE A 14 -13.13 8.45 1.09
CA ILE A 14 -11.81 7.95 0.70
C ILE A 14 -11.89 7.13 -0.59
N VAL A 15 -12.83 6.17 -0.67
CA VAL A 15 -13.01 5.35 -1.88
C VAL A 15 -13.41 6.19 -3.08
N LYS A 16 -14.24 7.23 -2.90
CA LYS A 16 -14.62 8.14 -3.98
C LYS A 16 -13.41 8.91 -4.53
N GLU A 17 -12.49 9.35 -3.67
CA GLU A 17 -11.25 10.00 -4.09
C GLU A 17 -10.29 9.00 -4.75
N LEU A 18 -10.07 7.82 -4.16
CA LEU A 18 -9.21 6.78 -4.72
C LEU A 18 -9.64 6.34 -6.12
N LYS A 19 -10.95 6.33 -6.41
CA LYS A 19 -11.47 6.01 -7.75
C LYS A 19 -11.05 6.98 -8.84
N LYS A 20 -10.65 8.21 -8.49
CA LYS A 20 -10.15 9.19 -9.46
C LYS A 20 -8.69 8.94 -9.83
N TRP A 21 -7.97 8.16 -9.02
CA TRP A 21 -6.55 7.93 -9.24
C TRP A 21 -6.36 6.93 -10.37
N SER A 22 -5.57 7.31 -11.36
CA SER A 22 -5.13 6.43 -12.43
C SER A 22 -3.63 6.54 -12.64
N ALA A 23 -3.06 5.54 -13.30
CA ALA A 23 -1.67 5.55 -13.72
C ALA A 23 -1.58 4.92 -15.11
N HIS A 24 -0.66 5.39 -15.94
CA HIS A 24 -0.50 4.87 -17.31
C HIS A 24 -0.12 3.38 -17.37
N ALA A 25 0.45 2.86 -16.28
CA ALA A 25 0.81 1.46 -16.12
C ALA A 25 0.38 0.96 -14.73
N THR A 26 0.43 -0.35 -14.54
CA THR A 26 0.10 -1.02 -13.27
C THR A 26 1.14 -0.72 -12.19
N THR A 27 1.01 0.44 -11.56
CA THR A 27 1.99 0.98 -10.60
C THR A 27 1.36 1.39 -9.26
N LEU A 28 0.03 1.32 -9.15
CA LEU A 28 -0.70 1.61 -7.92
C LEU A 28 -0.83 0.32 -7.08
N LEU A 29 -0.33 0.37 -5.85
CA LEU A 29 -0.41 -0.72 -4.88
C LEU A 29 -1.74 -0.67 -4.12
N SER A 30 -2.39 -1.82 -4.00
CA SER A 30 -3.53 -2.08 -3.12
C SER A 30 -3.24 -3.30 -2.27
N LEU A 31 -3.13 -3.14 -0.96
CA LEU A 31 -2.74 -4.20 -0.03
C LEU A 31 -3.78 -4.35 1.08
N TYR A 32 -4.31 -5.56 1.24
CA TYR A 32 -5.26 -5.91 2.29
C TYR A 32 -4.61 -6.87 3.28
N ILE A 33 -4.60 -6.49 4.56
CA ILE A 33 -3.99 -7.25 5.64
C ILE A 33 -5.10 -7.68 6.61
N PRO A 34 -5.43 -8.98 6.69
CA PRO A 34 -6.45 -9.45 7.62
C PRO A 34 -5.99 -9.27 9.08
N PRO A 35 -6.93 -9.18 10.03
CA PRO A 35 -6.58 -9.13 11.44
C PRO A 35 -5.81 -10.37 11.87
N GLY A 36 -4.89 -10.20 12.83
CA GLY A 36 -4.05 -11.28 13.35
C GLY A 36 -2.81 -11.60 12.51
N ARG A 37 -2.72 -11.13 11.25
CA ARG A 37 -1.49 -11.27 10.46
C ARG A 37 -0.39 -10.35 11.01
N PRO A 38 0.81 -10.85 11.35
CA PRO A 38 1.91 -10.02 11.83
C PRO A 38 2.38 -9.01 10.78
N VAL A 39 2.64 -7.77 11.21
CA VAL A 39 3.15 -6.70 10.32
C VAL A 39 4.53 -7.08 9.76
N SER A 40 5.36 -7.75 10.55
CA SER A 40 6.68 -8.27 10.13
C SER A 40 6.60 -9.15 8.90
N ASP A 41 5.61 -10.04 8.83
CA ASP A 41 5.44 -11.00 7.74
C ASP A 41 5.03 -10.28 6.45
N VAL A 42 4.17 -9.28 6.58
CA VAL A 42 3.76 -8.43 5.46
C VAL A 42 4.93 -7.60 4.96
N VAL A 43 5.73 -7.00 5.85
CA VAL A 43 6.94 -6.26 5.48
C VAL A 43 7.96 -7.18 4.79
N GLY A 44 8.13 -8.41 5.27
CA GLY A 44 8.97 -9.42 4.64
C GLY A 44 8.54 -9.72 3.20
N MET A 45 7.24 -9.96 2.98
CA MET A 45 6.67 -10.15 1.65
C MET A 45 6.92 -8.93 0.74
N LEU A 46 6.66 -7.71 1.22
CA LEU A 46 6.86 -6.50 0.41
C LEU A 46 8.33 -6.28 0.03
N ARG A 47 9.29 -6.67 0.89
CA ARG A 47 10.72 -6.63 0.55
C ARG A 47 11.11 -7.64 -0.53
N GLN A 48 10.47 -8.81 -0.54
CA GLN A 48 10.65 -9.80 -1.62
C GLN A 48 10.11 -9.24 -2.94
N GLU A 49 8.88 -8.70 -2.93
CA GLU A 49 8.30 -8.05 -4.11
C GLU A 49 9.17 -6.88 -4.61
N LEU A 50 9.69 -6.07 -3.69
CA LEU A 50 10.62 -4.97 -4.01
C LEU A 50 11.86 -5.48 -4.75
N SER A 51 12.42 -6.62 -4.34
CA SER A 51 13.59 -7.22 -5.00
C SER A 51 13.25 -7.73 -6.42
N ILE A 52 12.02 -8.20 -6.64
CA ILE A 52 11.53 -8.67 -7.95
C ILE A 52 11.34 -7.48 -8.92
N THR A 53 11.07 -6.26 -8.41
CA THR A 53 10.86 -5.08 -9.27
C THR A 53 12.05 -4.75 -10.17
N GLU A 54 13.27 -5.18 -9.83
CA GLU A 54 14.46 -4.96 -10.65
C GLU A 54 14.32 -5.54 -12.07
N ASN A 55 13.51 -6.60 -12.23
CA ASN A 55 13.23 -7.24 -13.51
C ASN A 55 12.28 -6.43 -14.42
N ILE A 56 11.68 -5.34 -13.94
CA ILE A 56 10.84 -4.47 -14.77
C ILE A 56 11.72 -3.72 -15.77
N LYS A 57 11.48 -3.97 -17.06
CA LYS A 57 12.29 -3.42 -18.18
C LYS A 57 12.19 -1.89 -18.29
N LEU A 58 11.00 -1.32 -18.11
CA LEU A 58 10.78 0.12 -18.27
C LEU A 58 11.15 0.87 -16.99
N LYS A 59 12.18 1.72 -17.06
CA LYS A 59 12.71 2.47 -15.92
C LYS A 59 11.63 3.26 -15.16
N ARG A 60 10.76 4.00 -15.88
CA ARG A 60 9.68 4.80 -15.25
C ARG A 60 8.71 3.93 -14.46
N THR A 61 8.27 2.80 -15.01
CA THR A 61 7.39 1.85 -14.32
C THR A 61 8.09 1.24 -13.11
N ARG A 62 9.34 0.81 -13.27
CA ARG A 62 10.13 0.22 -12.18
C ARG A 62 10.25 1.17 -10.99
N SER A 63 10.63 2.42 -11.23
CA SER A 63 10.77 3.43 -10.18
C SER A 63 9.46 3.68 -9.43
N LYS A 64 8.32 3.68 -10.12
CA LYS A 64 7.00 3.89 -9.48
C LYS A 64 6.53 2.71 -8.64
N VAL A 65 6.69 1.48 -9.15
CA VAL A 65 6.34 0.28 -8.36
C VAL A 65 7.21 0.23 -7.11
N ARG A 66 8.52 0.49 -7.25
CA ARG A 66 9.45 0.58 -6.15
C ARG A 66 9.03 1.64 -5.12
N PHE A 67 8.69 2.85 -5.57
CA PHE A 67 8.22 3.93 -4.69
C PHE A 67 6.98 3.52 -3.89
N ALA A 68 5.99 2.90 -4.55
CA ALA A 68 4.76 2.43 -3.90
C ALA A 68 5.04 1.38 -2.81
N LEU A 69 5.94 0.42 -3.09
CA LEU A 69 6.35 -0.62 -2.16
C LEU A 69 7.13 -0.05 -0.97
N GLU A 70 8.10 0.83 -1.22
CA GLU A 70 8.90 1.50 -0.17
C GLU A 70 7.99 2.33 0.76
N ALA A 71 7.07 3.12 0.20
CA ALA A 71 6.11 3.90 0.97
C ALA A 71 5.20 3.02 1.85
N ALA A 72 4.75 1.87 1.33
CA ALA A 72 3.95 0.92 2.10
C ALA A 72 4.75 0.28 3.24
N ILE A 73 5.99 -0.13 2.99
CA ILE A 73 6.90 -0.68 4.02
C ILE A 73 7.12 0.35 5.13
N ASP A 74 7.46 1.59 4.77
CA ASP A 74 7.70 2.67 5.73
C ASP A 74 6.49 2.96 6.61
N ARG A 75 5.28 2.91 6.03
CA ARG A 75 4.05 3.09 6.78
C ARG A 75 3.79 1.91 7.73
N LEU A 76 3.99 0.68 7.26
CA LEU A 76 3.76 -0.53 8.04
C LEU A 76 4.74 -0.66 9.21
N MET A 77 6.02 -0.31 9.04
CA MET A 77 7.02 -0.40 10.11
C MET A 77 6.68 0.49 11.33
N ARG A 78 5.87 1.54 11.14
CA ARG A 78 5.41 2.42 12.25
C ARG A 78 4.20 1.85 12.99
N ILE A 79 3.65 0.72 12.54
CA ILE A 79 2.48 0.07 13.13
C ILE A 79 2.95 -1.17 13.90
N PRO A 80 2.90 -1.16 15.24
CA PRO A 80 3.45 -2.25 16.04
C PRO A 80 2.62 -3.54 15.94
N LYS A 81 1.32 -3.42 15.71
CA LYS A 81 0.39 -4.57 15.62
C LYS A 81 -0.77 -4.26 14.69
N THR A 82 -1.18 -5.26 13.92
CA THR A 82 -2.39 -5.19 13.08
C THR A 82 -3.65 -5.01 13.95
N PRO A 83 -4.48 -3.98 13.69
CA PRO A 83 -5.73 -3.77 14.42
C PRO A 83 -6.76 -4.90 14.25
N PRO A 84 -7.80 -4.96 15.10
CA PRO A 84 -8.83 -6.02 15.07
C PRO A 84 -9.63 -6.09 13.76
N ASN A 85 -9.71 -5.00 13.01
CA ASN A 85 -10.37 -4.93 11.70
C ASN A 85 -9.39 -5.11 10.52
N GLY A 86 -8.12 -5.42 10.79
CA GLY A 86 -7.08 -5.48 9.77
C GLY A 86 -6.54 -4.11 9.36
N LEU A 87 -5.82 -4.08 8.25
CA LEU A 87 -5.31 -2.86 7.62
C LEU A 87 -5.53 -2.93 6.11
N VAL A 88 -5.71 -1.75 5.51
CA VAL A 88 -5.65 -1.58 4.06
C VAL A 88 -4.65 -0.47 3.77
N VAL A 89 -3.78 -0.70 2.78
CA VAL A 89 -2.79 0.27 2.33
C VAL A 89 -2.96 0.48 0.83
N PHE A 90 -3.14 1.74 0.44
CA PHE A 90 -3.07 2.19 -0.94
C PHE A 90 -1.84 3.09 -1.07
N ALA A 91 -0.98 2.82 -2.05
CA ALA A 91 0.25 3.58 -2.26
C ALA A 91 0.59 3.64 -3.75
N GLY A 92 1.21 4.73 -4.17
CA GLY A 92 1.59 4.93 -5.56
C GLY A 92 1.67 6.41 -5.90
N GLU A 93 2.01 6.67 -7.15
CA GLU A 93 2.09 8.00 -7.72
C GLU A 93 1.00 8.14 -8.77
N HIS A 94 0.21 9.22 -8.68
CA HIS A 94 -0.76 9.57 -9.70
C HIS A 94 -0.03 10.17 -10.89
N ASP A 95 -0.26 9.62 -12.08
CA ASP A 95 0.13 10.31 -13.31
C ASP A 95 -1.02 11.26 -13.68
N GLU A 96 -0.79 12.57 -13.57
CA GLU A 96 -1.58 13.55 -14.35
C GLU A 96 -1.10 13.60 -15.79
#